data_AF-A0A7C4QX26-F1
#
_entry.id   AF-A0A7C4QX26-F1
#
_cell.length_a   1.000
_cell.length_b   1.000
_cell.length_c   1.000
_cell.angle_alpha   90.00
_cell.angle_beta   90.00
_cell.angle_gamma   90.00
#
_symmetry.space_group_name_H-M   'P 1'
#
loop_
_entity.id
_entity.type
_entity.pdbx_description
1 polymer ?
#
loop_
_entity_poly.entity_id
_entity_poly.type
_entity_poly.pdbx_seq_one_letter_code
_entity_poly.pdbx_strand_id
1 'polypeptide(L)'
;MNNRSSGLLAGVILAAHAGLAADPSATAPRLVAERAKLAELRATCKETHPLVIQTRENIRQLETRAQFEGRKDGELQIAKSRLADLRKTCRDAHPLVQEQLKKIAALEKASRSSGAP
;
A
#
# COMPACT_ATOMS: atom_id res chain seq x y z
N MET A 1 16.55 -17.28 -46.22
CA MET A 1 15.97 -17.77 -44.95
C MET A 1 15.62 -16.54 -44.11
N ASN A 2 14.53 -15.87 -44.44
CA ASN A 2 13.19 -15.93 -43.84
C ASN A 2 13.10 -15.48 -42.37
N ASN A 3 12.71 -14.22 -42.25
CA ASN A 3 12.03 -13.52 -41.17
C ASN A 3 11.02 -14.36 -40.37
N ARG A 4 10.98 -14.14 -39.04
CA ARG A 4 9.79 -13.98 -38.15
C ARG A 4 10.11 -14.46 -36.73
N SER A 5 10.38 -13.53 -35.83
CA SER A 5 10.29 -13.78 -34.39
C SER A 5 9.26 -12.84 -33.78
N SER A 6 8.06 -13.40 -33.64
CA SER A 6 7.22 -13.29 -32.43
C SER A 6 6.68 -11.89 -32.09
N GLY A 7 5.60 -11.54 -32.76
CA GLY A 7 4.55 -10.67 -32.20
C GLY A 7 3.44 -11.48 -31.54
N LEU A 8 2.75 -10.82 -30.62
CA LEU A 8 1.54 -11.21 -29.89
C LEU A 8 1.70 -12.23 -28.74
N LEU A 9 1.86 -11.69 -27.54
CA LEU A 9 1.07 -12.19 -26.41
C LEU A 9 0.14 -11.06 -25.97
N ALA A 10 -1.14 -11.29 -26.26
CA ALA A 10 -2.24 -10.39 -25.98
C ALA A 10 -2.37 -10.19 -24.47
N GLY A 11 -2.34 -8.92 -24.06
CA GLY A 11 -2.76 -8.51 -22.73
C GLY A 11 -4.25 -8.76 -22.55
N VAL A 12 -4.56 -9.80 -21.77
CA VAL A 12 -5.86 -9.96 -21.12
C VAL A 12 -5.56 -10.35 -19.68
N ILE A 13 -5.38 -9.36 -18.80
CA ILE A 13 -5.50 -9.58 -17.36
C ILE A 13 -6.95 -9.28 -17.01
N LEU A 14 -7.77 -10.33 -17.07
CA LEU A 14 -9.12 -10.34 -16.53
C LEU A 14 -9.03 -10.41 -15.00
N ALA A 15 -9.61 -9.40 -14.35
CA ALA A 15 -9.70 -9.28 -12.91
C ALA A 15 -10.70 -10.28 -12.30
N ALA A 16 -10.35 -10.82 -11.13
CA ALA A 16 -11.18 -11.29 -10.01
C ALA A 16 -10.38 -12.42 -9.31
N HIS A 17 -10.14 -12.39 -8.01
CA HIS A 17 -11.16 -12.46 -6.97
C HIS A 17 -10.67 -11.81 -5.67
N ALA A 18 -11.62 -11.15 -5.00
CA ALA A 18 -11.50 -10.72 -3.62
C ALA A 18 -11.40 -11.92 -2.67
N GLY A 19 -10.59 -11.77 -1.62
CA GLY A 19 -10.65 -12.59 -0.42
C GLY A 19 -9.59 -13.69 -0.33
N LEU A 20 -8.38 -13.34 0.11
CA LEU A 20 -7.52 -14.25 0.87
C LEU A 20 -6.45 -13.43 1.58
N ALA A 21 -5.95 -13.96 2.69
CA ALA A 21 -4.96 -13.35 3.58
C ALA A 21 -3.93 -12.50 2.84
N ALA A 22 -3.56 -11.34 3.41
CA ALA A 22 -2.56 -10.43 2.89
C ALA A 22 -1.31 -11.19 2.41
N ASP A 23 -1.30 -11.50 1.12
CA ASP A 23 -0.26 -12.31 0.51
C ASP A 23 0.99 -11.43 0.44
N PRO A 24 2.07 -11.79 1.14
CA PRO A 24 3.29 -10.98 1.16
C PRO A 24 3.86 -10.80 -0.27
N SER A 25 3.55 -11.74 -1.17
CA SER A 25 3.95 -11.68 -2.57
C SER A 25 3.28 -10.54 -3.36
N ALA A 26 2.20 -9.93 -2.86
CA ALA A 26 1.43 -8.91 -3.60
C ALA A 26 1.91 -7.46 -3.39
N THR A 27 2.64 -7.15 -2.31
CA THR A 27 3.08 -5.77 -2.03
C THR A 27 4.24 -5.37 -2.93
N ALA A 28 5.23 -6.26 -3.12
CA ALA A 28 6.39 -6.04 -3.99
C ALA A 28 6.03 -5.70 -5.46
N PRO A 29 5.22 -6.49 -6.18
CA PRO A 29 4.85 -6.17 -7.57
C PRO A 29 4.04 -4.88 -7.66
N ARG A 30 3.23 -4.57 -6.64
CA ARG A 30 2.44 -3.33 -6.59
C ARG A 30 3.31 -2.10 -6.36
N LEU A 31 4.35 -2.21 -5.54
CA LEU A 31 5.34 -1.16 -5.33
C LEU A 31 6.13 -0.87 -6.61
N VAL A 32 6.51 -1.91 -7.36
CA VAL A 32 7.15 -1.77 -8.67
C VAL A 32 6.22 -1.05 -9.65
N ALA A 33 4.93 -1.44 -9.71
CA ALA A 33 3.95 -0.79 -10.58
C ALA A 33 3.73 0.70 -10.24
N GLU A 34 3.60 1.05 -8.96
CA GLU A 34 3.43 2.46 -8.55
C GLU A 34 4.71 3.28 -8.82
N ARG A 35 5.91 2.70 -8.67
CA ARG A 35 7.17 3.36 -9.05
C ARG A 35 7.27 3.61 -10.55
N ALA A 36 6.86 2.64 -11.37
CA ALA A 36 6.80 2.82 -12.82
C ALA A 36 5.82 3.93 -13.19
N LYS A 37 4.61 3.92 -12.60
CA LYS A 37 3.61 4.98 -12.78
C LYS A 37 4.13 6.36 -12.36
N LEU A 38 4.89 6.45 -11.27
CA LEU A 38 5.52 7.71 -10.84
C LEU A 38 6.55 8.21 -11.87
N ALA A 39 7.34 7.31 -12.46
CA ALA A 39 8.29 7.66 -13.50
C ALA A 39 7.59 8.19 -14.76
N GLU A 40 6.50 7.54 -15.17
CA GLU A 40 5.67 8.00 -16.30
C GLU A 40 5.04 9.38 -16.02
N LEU A 41 4.43 9.54 -14.84
CA LEU A 41 3.84 10.82 -14.43
C LEU A 41 4.88 11.93 -14.32
N ARG A 42 6.12 11.64 -13.90
CA ARG A 42 7.20 12.64 -13.85
C ARG A 42 7.67 13.09 -15.25
N ALA A 43 7.45 12.27 -16.27
CA ALA A 43 7.76 12.65 -17.66
C ALA A 43 6.75 13.67 -18.22
N THR A 44 5.51 13.69 -17.72
CA THR A 44 4.42 14.54 -18.24
C THR A 44 3.92 15.60 -17.25
N CYS A 45 4.12 15.41 -15.96
CA CYS A 45 3.57 16.25 -14.89
C CYS A 45 4.68 16.78 -13.97
N LYS A 46 4.51 18.00 -13.47
CA LYS A 46 5.39 18.60 -12.45
C LYS A 46 5.21 17.88 -11.11
N GLU A 47 6.21 17.99 -10.23
CA GLU A 47 6.19 17.33 -8.91
C GLU A 47 5.04 17.77 -8.00
N THR A 48 4.49 18.96 -8.22
CA THR A 48 3.33 19.50 -7.51
C THR A 48 2.00 18.98 -8.03
N HIS A 49 1.99 18.18 -9.10
CA HIS A 49 0.76 17.65 -9.68
C HIS A 49 0.08 16.67 -8.70
N PRO A 50 -1.24 16.77 -8.48
CA PRO A 50 -1.95 15.98 -7.48
C PRO A 50 -1.77 14.46 -7.69
N LEU A 51 -1.70 13.99 -8.94
CA LEU A 51 -1.43 12.58 -9.24
C LEU A 51 -0.02 12.15 -8.80
N VAL A 52 0.99 13.00 -8.97
CA VAL A 52 2.37 12.70 -8.55
C VAL A 52 2.45 12.64 -7.02
N ILE A 53 1.80 13.58 -6.33
CA ILE A 53 1.72 13.60 -4.87
C ILE A 53 1.01 12.35 -4.36
N GLN A 54 -0.14 11.99 -4.95
CA GLN A 54 -0.91 10.81 -4.56
C GLN A 54 -0.13 9.51 -4.80
N THR A 55 0.51 9.36 -5.97
CA THR A 55 1.33 8.16 -6.26
C THR A 55 2.53 8.06 -5.31
N ARG A 56 3.17 9.17 -4.91
CA ARG A 56 4.22 9.14 -3.88
C ARG A 56 3.70 8.67 -2.53
N GLU A 57 2.52 9.12 -2.13
CA GLU A 57 1.90 8.67 -0.88
C GLU A 57 1.56 7.17 -0.94
N ASN A 58 1.07 6.68 -2.08
CA ASN A 58 0.84 5.25 -2.29
C ASN A 58 2.12 4.43 -2.17
N ILE A 59 3.23 4.86 -2.80
CA ILE A 59 4.53 4.20 -2.70
C ILE A 59 4.97 4.15 -1.24
N ARG A 60 4.88 5.27 -0.50
CA ARG A 60 5.26 5.33 0.92
C ARG A 60 4.45 4.35 1.78
N GLN A 61 3.15 4.23 1.53
CA GLN A 61 2.30 3.26 2.23
C GLN A 61 2.69 1.82 1.89
N LEU A 62 2.98 1.52 0.62
CA LEU A 62 3.42 0.20 0.18
C LEU A 62 4.80 -0.17 0.76
N GLU A 63 5.73 0.78 0.82
CA GLU A 63 7.04 0.59 1.45
C GLU A 63 6.91 0.31 2.94
N THR A 64 6.07 1.08 3.63
CA THR A 64 5.76 0.84 5.05
C THR A 64 5.14 -0.55 5.23
N ARG A 65 4.23 -0.95 4.34
CA ARG A 65 3.61 -2.27 4.40
C ARG A 65 4.62 -3.40 4.17
N ALA A 66 5.47 -3.28 3.16
CA ALA A 66 6.53 -4.24 2.87
C ALA A 66 7.51 -4.39 4.06
N GLN A 67 7.78 -3.32 4.80
CA GLN A 67 8.65 -3.36 5.98
C GLN A 67 8.07 -4.23 7.12
N PHE A 68 6.75 -4.26 7.25
CA PHE A 68 6.03 -5.01 8.29
C PHE A 68 5.41 -6.30 7.77
N GLU A 69 5.69 -6.65 6.53
CA GLU A 69 5.18 -7.83 5.86
C GLU A 69 5.69 -9.12 6.51
N GLY A 70 4.83 -10.14 6.59
CA GLY A 70 5.15 -11.40 7.29
C GLY A 70 5.20 -11.30 8.82
N ARG A 71 5.05 -10.11 9.41
CA ARG A 71 4.95 -9.95 10.87
C ARG A 71 3.50 -10.11 11.34
N LYS A 72 3.31 -10.89 12.40
CA LYS A 72 1.99 -11.07 13.05
C LYS A 72 1.34 -9.75 13.47
N ASP A 73 2.14 -8.77 13.86
CA ASP A 73 1.69 -7.42 14.25
C ASP A 73 1.85 -6.38 13.13
N GLY A 74 2.05 -6.81 11.89
CA GLY A 74 2.44 -5.90 10.81
C GLY A 74 1.38 -4.83 10.51
N GLU A 75 0.11 -5.21 10.47
CA GLU A 75 -1.00 -4.27 10.29
C GLU A 75 -1.13 -3.28 11.45
N LEU A 76 -0.85 -3.73 12.68
CA LEU A 76 -0.86 -2.88 13.87
C LEU A 76 0.26 -1.84 13.80
N GLN A 77 1.46 -2.24 13.38
CA GLN A 77 2.59 -1.32 13.23
C GLN A 77 2.37 -0.31 12.10
N ILE A 78 1.83 -0.74 10.97
CA ILE A 78 1.43 0.16 9.87
C ILE A 78 0.41 1.19 10.39
N ALA A 79 -0.58 0.74 11.16
CA ALA A 79 -1.61 1.62 11.71
C ALA A 79 -1.02 2.63 12.71
N LYS A 80 -0.07 2.22 13.57
CA LYS A 80 0.63 3.12 14.51
C LYS A 80 1.51 4.14 13.78
N SER A 81 2.23 3.72 12.74
CA SER A 81 3.02 4.64 11.90
C SER A 81 2.13 5.70 11.24
N ARG A 82 0.98 5.30 10.69
CA ARG A 82 0.02 6.25 10.10
C ARG A 82 -0.56 7.23 11.13
N LEU A 83 -0.80 6.78 12.37
CA LEU A 83 -1.21 7.66 13.45
C LEU A 83 -0.14 8.70 13.78
N ALA A 84 1.13 8.30 13.81
CA ALA A 84 2.25 9.21 14.05
C ALA A 84 2.39 10.26 12.95
N ASP A 85 2.21 9.88 11.67
CA ASP A 85 2.15 10.83 10.56
C ASP A 85 0.94 11.78 10.67
N LEU A 86 -0.25 11.24 10.95
CA LEU A 86 -1.45 12.07 11.13
C LEU A 86 -1.30 13.06 12.28
N ARG A 87 -0.66 12.69 13.39
CA ARG A 87 -0.39 13.59 14.52
C ARG A 87 0.58 14.73 14.20
N LYS A 88 1.48 14.55 13.23
CA LYS A 88 2.39 15.62 12.77
C LYS A 88 1.64 16.67 11.96
N THR A 89 0.61 16.27 11.23
CA THR A 89 -0.13 17.14 10.30
C THR A 89 -1.44 17.66 10.91
N CYS A 90 -2.04 16.89 11.81
CA CYS A 90 -3.35 17.14 12.41
C CYS A 90 -3.27 17.04 13.94
N ARG A 91 -3.93 17.95 14.65
CA ARG A 91 -4.09 17.86 16.12
C ARG A 91 -4.89 16.61 16.51
N ASP A 92 -4.71 16.10 17.72
CA ASP A 92 -5.37 14.88 18.22
C ASP A 92 -6.91 14.87 18.14
N ALA A 93 -7.54 16.04 18.12
CA ALA A 93 -8.98 16.18 17.94
C ALA A 93 -9.47 15.97 16.49
N HIS A 94 -8.56 15.79 15.53
CA HIS A 94 -8.94 15.65 14.12
C HIS A 94 -9.65 14.31 13.87
N PRO A 95 -10.75 14.28 13.11
CA PRO A 95 -11.54 13.07 12.87
C PRO A 95 -10.71 11.92 12.28
N LEU A 96 -9.73 12.21 11.41
CA LEU A 96 -8.81 11.20 10.87
C LEU A 96 -7.93 10.55 11.95
N VAL A 97 -7.50 11.32 12.96
CA VAL A 97 -6.71 10.79 14.08
C VAL A 97 -7.59 9.87 14.94
N GLN A 98 -8.84 10.29 15.22
CA GLN A 98 -9.81 9.51 15.99
C GLN A 98 -10.20 8.21 15.28
N GLU A 99 -10.43 8.25 13.97
CA GLU A 99 -10.69 7.06 13.16
C GLU A 99 -9.49 6.10 13.19
N GLN A 100 -8.28 6.63 13.05
CA GLN A 100 -7.06 5.84 13.09
C GLN A 100 -6.84 5.20 14.47
N LEU A 101 -7.16 5.89 15.56
CA LEU A 101 -7.12 5.34 16.92
C LEU A 101 -8.11 4.18 17.09
N LYS A 102 -9.35 4.32 16.60
CA LYS A 102 -10.34 3.22 16.61
C LYS A 102 -9.83 2.00 15.85
N LYS A 103 -9.20 2.21 14.70
CA LYS A 103 -8.58 1.13 13.91
C LYS A 103 -7.47 0.42 14.66
N ILE A 104 -6.58 1.17 15.33
CA ILE A 104 -5.52 0.59 16.17
C ILE A 104 -6.13 -0.23 17.32
N ALA A 105 -7.11 0.30 18.03
CA ALA A 105 -7.75 -0.41 19.14
C ALA A 105 -8.41 -1.73 18.69
N ALA A 106 -9.04 -1.73 17.51
CA ALA A 106 -9.61 -2.94 16.92
C ALA A 106 -8.53 -3.98 16.58
N LEU A 107 -7.40 -3.55 16.00
CA LEU A 107 -6.27 -4.41 15.68
C LEU A 107 -5.60 -4.97 16.95
N GLU A 108 -5.45 -4.18 18.01
CA GLU A 108 -4.90 -4.63 19.30
C GLU A 108 -5.81 -5.61 20.03
N LYS A 109 -7.13 -5.49 19.84
CA LYS A 109 -8.08 -6.47 20.35
C LYS A 109 -7.99 -7.77 19.56
N ALA A 110 -7.94 -7.69 18.23
CA ALA A 110 -7.80 -8.86 17.37
C ALA A 110 -6.49 -9.63 17.62
N SER A 111 -5.37 -8.93 17.81
CA SER A 111 -4.08 -9.57 18.13
C SER A 111 -4.09 -10.25 19.50
N ARG A 112 -4.79 -9.67 20.49
CA ARG A 112 -4.97 -10.30 21.81
C ARG A 112 -5.85 -11.55 21.75
N SER A 113 -6.94 -11.51 20.98
CA SER A 113 -7.83 -12.67 20.83
C SER A 113 -7.21 -13.83 20.04
N SER A 114 -6.28 -13.53 19.12
CA SER A 114 -5.53 -14.55 18.36
C SER A 114 -4.36 -15.17 19.14
N GLY A 115 -4.13 -14.73 20.38
CA GLY A 115 -3.08 -15.23 21.29
C GLY A 115 -3.62 -16.00 22.50
N ALA A 116 -4.85 -16.51 22.45
CA ALA A 116 -5.37 -17.41 23.49
C ALA A 116 -4.86 -18.85 23.26
N PRO A 117 -4.42 -19.55 24.33
CA PRO A 117 -3.75 -20.86 24.26
C PRO A 117 -4.64 -22.00 23.75
#